data_AF-A0A7V2QVE3-F1
#
_entry.id   AF-A0A7V2QVE3-F1
#
_cell.length_a   1.000
_cell.length_b   1.000
_cell.length_c   1.000
_cell.angle_alpha   90.00
_cell.angle_beta   90.00
_cell.angle_gamma   90.00
#
_symmetry.space_group_name_H-M   'P 1'
#
loop_
_entity.id
_entity.type
_entity.pdbx_description
1 polymer ?
#
loop_
_entity_poly.entity_id
_entity_poly.type
_entity_poly.pdbx_seq_one_letter_code
_entity_poly.pdbx_strand_id
1 'polypeptide(L)' 'TYNDHRMAMSFATAALFAEGDTIINSAEAVTKSYPGFFTDLAQIGARVQEI' A
#
# COMPACT_ATOMS: atom_id res chain seq x y z
N THR A 1 -9.87 -3.60 1.22
CA THR A 1 -9.13 -4.87 1.43
C THR A 1 -9.72 -5.71 2.57
N TYR A 2 -11.04 -5.77 2.76
CA TYR A 2 -11.68 -6.51 3.89
C TYR A 2 -11.00 -6.29 5.27
N ASN A 3 -10.35 -5.13 5.48
CA ASN A 3 -9.55 -4.79 6.66
C ASN A 3 -8.38 -5.73 7.02
N ASP A 4 -7.86 -6.53 6.07
CA ASP A 4 -6.62 -7.30 6.23
C ASP A 4 -5.40 -6.47 5.75
N HIS A 5 -4.50 -6.19 6.69
CA HIS A 5 -3.27 -5.44 6.46
C HIS A 5 -2.32 -6.14 5.49
N ARG A 6 -2.28 -7.47 5.50
CA ARG A 6 -1.39 -8.25 4.62
C ARG A 6 -1.86 -8.16 3.19
N MET A 7 -3.17 -8.23 2.94
CA MET A 7 -3.69 -8.03 1.58
C MET A 7 -3.34 -6.65 1.04
N ALA A 8 -3.50 -5.60 1.86
CA ALA A 8 -3.13 -4.24 1.46
C ALA A 8 -1.62 -4.11 1.15
N MET A 9 -0.75 -4.66 2.00
CA MET A 9 0.70 -4.66 1.75
C MET A 9 1.09 -5.48 0.51
N SER A 10 0.49 -6.66 0.32
CA SER A 10 0.75 -7.50 -0.86
C SER A 10 0.33 -6.81 -2.16
N PHE A 11 -0.84 -6.16 -2.18
CA PHE A 11 -1.26 -5.38 -3.35
C PHE A 11 -0.35 -4.17 -3.58
N ALA A 12 0.11 -3.50 -2.53
CA ALA A 12 1.04 -2.38 -2.67
C ALA A 12 2.38 -2.83 -3.27
N THR A 13 2.89 -3.99 -2.85
CA THR A 13 4.10 -4.58 -3.46
C THR A 13 3.86 -4.98 -4.91
N ALA A 14 2.72 -5.58 -5.23
CA ALA A 14 2.37 -5.94 -6.62
C ALA A 14 2.21 -4.69 -7.52
N ALA A 15 1.66 -3.60 -6.98
CA ALA A 15 1.47 -2.34 -7.69
C ALA A 15 2.78 -1.72 -8.18
N LEU A 16 3.92 -2.01 -7.54
CA LEU A 16 5.24 -1.54 -7.99
C LEU A 16 5.63 -2.08 -9.38
N PHE A 17 5.01 -3.17 -9.82
CA PHE A 17 5.28 -3.81 -11.12
C PHE A 17 4.08 -3.77 -12.07
N ALA A 18 2.93 -3.24 -11.61
CA ALA A 18 1.74 -3.15 -12.43
C ALA A 18 1.85 -1.99 -13.43
N GLU A 19 1.23 -2.15 -14.60
CA GLU A 19 1.07 -1.03 -15.54
C GLU A 19 -0.12 -0.17 -15.11
N GLY A 20 0.06 1.16 -15.10
CA GLY A 20 -0.97 2.11 -14.69
C GLY A 20 -1.12 2.26 -13.17
N ASP A 21 -2.24 2.87 -12.76
CA ASP A 21 -2.51 3.16 -11.35
C ASP A 21 -3.23 1.98 -10.66
N THR A 22 -2.76 1.62 -9.47
CA THR A 22 -3.44 0.62 -8.62
C THR A 22 -4.12 1.33 -7.46
N ILE A 23 -5.44 1.16 -7.34
CA ILE A 23 -6.23 1.68 -6.22
C ILE A 23 -6.41 0.60 -5.16
N ILE A 24 -5.88 0.83 -3.96
CA ILE A 24 -6.01 -0.08 -2.81
C ILE A 24 -7.02 0.48 -1.82
N ASN A 25 -8.22 -0.10 -1.81
CA ASN A 25 -9.26 0.27 -0.84
C ASN A 25 -8.91 -0.19 0.58
N SER A 26 -9.28 0.59 1.59
CA SER A 26 -9.05 0.29 3.01
C SER A 26 -7.56 0.14 3.39
N ALA A 27 -6.70 0.98 2.81
CA ALA A 27 -5.25 0.96 3.06
C ALA A 27 -4.89 1.28 4.52
N GLU A 28 -5.78 1.94 5.27
CA GLU A 28 -5.64 2.20 6.71
C GLU A 28 -5.47 0.91 7.53
N ALA A 29 -5.92 -0.24 7.03
CA ALA A 29 -5.73 -1.54 7.68
C ALA A 29 -4.25 -1.85 7.97
N VAL A 30 -3.33 -1.36 7.13
CA VAL A 30 -1.87 -1.56 7.27
C VAL A 30 -1.33 -1.01 8.59
N THR A 31 -1.96 0.03 9.14
CA THR A 31 -1.56 0.64 10.42
C THR A 31 -1.64 -0.30 11.61
N LYS A 32 -2.39 -1.41 11.51
CA LYS A 32 -2.47 -2.44 12.57
C LYS A 32 -1.14 -3.14 12.83
N SER A 33 -0.33 -3.34 11.78
CA SER A 33 0.92 -4.11 11.85
C SER A 33 2.15 -3.29 11.46
N TYR A 34 1.99 -2.34 10.55
CA TYR A 34 3.08 -1.55 10.01
C TYR A 34 2.63 -0.11 9.68
N PRO A 35 2.46 0.75 10.70
CA PRO A 35 2.02 2.15 10.54
C PRO A 35 2.83 2.97 9.53
N GLY A 36 4.13 2.72 9.42
CA GLY A 36 5.03 3.44 8.51
C GLY A 36 5.12 2.88 7.10
N PHE A 37 4.40 1.81 6.76
CA PHE A 37 4.62 1.06 5.52
C PHE A 37 4.63 1.92 4.26
N PHE A 38 3.61 2.77 4.05
CA PHE A 38 3.52 3.61 2.84
C PHE A 38 4.56 4.74 2.83
N THR A 39 4.94 5.25 4.00
CA THR A 39 6.04 6.22 4.15
C THR A 39 7.36 5.59 3.74
N ASP A 40 7.65 4.38 4.24
CA ASP A 40 8.88 3.65 3.92
C ASP A 40 8.91 3.28 2.44
N LEU A 41 7.77 2.88 1.86
CA LEU A 41 7.63 2.61 0.43
C LEU A 41 7.96 3.87 -0.41
N ALA A 42 7.47 5.04 0.01
CA ALA A 42 7.76 6.30 -0.65
C ALA A 42 9.24 6.71 -0.53
N GLN A 43 9.88 6.44 0.61
CA GLN A 43 11.31 6.71 0.82
C GLN A 43 12.22 5.89 -0.12
N ILE A 44 11.78 4.70 -0.53
CA ILE A 44 12.50 3.87 -1.50
C ILE A 44 12.07 4.10 -2.95
N GLY A 45 11.26 5.14 -3.21
CA GLY A 45 10.94 5.62 -4.56
C GLY A 45 9.58 5.21 -5.10
N ALA A 46 8.71 4.55 -4.31
CA ALA A 46 7.34 4.28 -4.74
C ALA A 46 6.53 5.59 -4.81
N ARG A 47 5.69 5.73 -5.83
CA ARG A 47 4.71 6.82 -5.91
C ARG A 47 3.45 6.39 -5.19
N VAL A 48 3.20 6.98 -4.02
CA VAL A 48 2.02 6.69 -3.20
C VAL A 48 1.22 7.98 -3.05
N GLN A 49 -0.09 7.90 -3.27
CA GLN A 49 -1.03 9.01 -3.12
C GLN A 49 -2.27 8.53 -2.37
N GLU A 50 -2.71 9.32 -1.40
CA GLU A 50 -4.03 9.18 -0.78
C GLU A 50 -5.07 9.95 -1.60
N ILE A 51 -6.21 9.32 -1.88
CA ILE A 51 -7.32 9.85 -2.68
C ILE A 51 -8.63 9.83 -1.88
#